data_AF-A0A0A8ES02-F1
#
_entry.id   AF-A0A0A8ES02-F1
#
_cell.length_a   1.000
_cell.length_b   1.000
_cell.length_c   1.000
_cell.angle_alpha   90.00
_cell.angle_beta   90.00
_cell.angle_gamma   90.00
#
_symmetry.space_group_name_H-M   'P 1'
#
loop_
_entity.id
_entity.type
_entity.pdbx_description
1 polymer ?
#
loop_
_entity_poly.entity_id
_entity_poly.type
_entity_poly.pdbx_seq_one_letter_code
_entity_poly.pdbx_strand_id
1 'polypeptide(L)'
;MNAQDWKLSVTGGNCPQWCAGNHADENPETDSIIHESAPLTVKLPPMVDGGRFQFAFTTVCSEDYNLPDEGRSPSRIELGLENEQGQPERDYIPVPTIEVLDQLIQDLRQATTDLEQWRDRLPARAA
;
A
#
# COMPACT_ATOMS: atom_id res chain seq x y z
N MET A 1 -1.39 13.57 23.13
CA MET A 1 0.04 13.94 23.16
C MET A 1 0.14 15.44 22.95
N ASN A 2 1.14 16.11 23.52
CA ASN A 2 1.39 17.52 23.23
C ASN A 2 2.34 17.68 22.01
N ALA A 3 2.47 18.89 21.45
CA ALA A 3 3.32 19.15 20.29
C ALA A 3 4.82 18.79 20.49
N GLN A 4 5.30 18.70 21.74
CA GLN A 4 6.67 18.25 22.02
C GLN A 4 6.82 16.73 21.87
N ASP A 5 5.82 15.95 22.27
CA ASP A 5 5.79 14.49 22.05
C ASP A 5 5.75 14.17 20.54
N TRP A 6 5.01 14.97 19.75
CA TRP A 6 4.99 14.90 18.28
C TRP A 6 6.36 15.18 17.66
N LYS A 7 7.04 16.23 18.15
CA LYS A 7 8.35 16.62 17.61
C LYS A 7 9.37 15.52 17.87
N LEU A 8 9.30 14.88 19.04
CA LEU A 8 10.11 13.71 19.36
C LEU A 8 9.73 12.48 18.53
N SER A 9 8.47 12.33 18.13
CA SER A 9 8.04 11.25 17.23
C SER A 9 8.68 11.40 15.84
N VAL A 10 8.48 12.54 15.19
CA VAL A 10 8.90 12.79 13.80
C VAL A 10 10.40 13.09 13.70
N THR A 11 10.95 13.97 14.55
CA THR A 11 12.37 14.37 14.50
C THR A 11 13.29 13.51 15.39
N GLY A 12 12.73 12.75 16.33
CA GLY A 12 13.48 11.82 17.19
C GLY A 12 13.65 10.41 16.61
N GLY A 13 13.29 10.20 15.34
CA GLY A 13 13.46 8.91 14.66
C GLY A 13 12.39 7.87 14.98
N ASN A 14 11.23 8.27 15.51
CA ASN A 14 10.08 7.38 15.70
C ASN A 14 9.09 7.42 14.52
N CYS A 15 9.38 8.18 13.45
CA CYS A 15 8.76 7.94 12.16
C CYS A 15 8.95 6.45 11.81
N PRO A 16 7.89 5.71 11.46
CA PRO A 16 8.02 4.30 11.18
C PRO A 16 9.11 4.05 10.14
N GLN A 17 9.98 3.05 10.37
CA GLN A 17 11.11 2.80 9.47
C GLN A 17 10.71 2.49 8.02
N TRP A 18 9.45 2.10 7.81
CA TRP A 18 8.87 1.85 6.49
C TRP A 18 8.31 3.11 5.82
N CYS A 19 8.15 4.22 6.55
CA CYS A 19 7.63 5.48 6.01
C CYS A 19 8.65 6.06 5.01
N ALA A 20 8.18 6.38 3.81
CA ALA A 20 8.96 7.02 2.76
C ALA A 20 8.76 8.54 2.73
N GLY A 21 7.80 9.07 3.49
CA GLY A 21 7.51 10.50 3.59
C GLY A 21 8.64 11.27 4.30
N ASN A 22 8.95 12.46 3.78
CA ASN A 22 9.79 13.44 4.47
C ASN A 22 8.88 14.49 5.12
N HIS A 23 8.94 14.59 6.45
CA HIS A 23 8.08 15.45 7.26
C HIS A 23 8.86 16.60 7.91
N ALA A 24 10.01 16.99 7.33
CA ALA A 24 10.90 17.98 7.92
C ALA A 24 10.34 19.41 7.92
N ASP A 25 9.37 19.71 7.06
CA ASP A 25 8.76 21.02 6.87
C ASP A 25 7.32 21.12 7.42
N GLU A 26 6.74 20.02 7.91
CA GLU A 26 5.40 19.98 8.50
C GLU A 26 5.36 20.63 9.89
N ASN A 27 4.26 21.33 10.19
CA ASN A 27 4.01 22.00 11.46
C ASN A 27 3.11 21.14 12.37
N PRO A 28 3.59 20.77 13.58
CA PRO A 28 2.85 19.93 14.54
C PRO A 28 1.45 20.43 14.89
N GLU A 29 1.33 21.75 14.93
CA GLU A 29 0.20 22.42 15.57
C GLU A 29 -0.94 22.65 14.59
N THR A 30 -0.71 22.41 13.30
CA THR A 30 -1.67 22.75 12.24
C THR A 30 -1.85 21.64 11.20
N ASP A 31 -0.86 20.77 11.01
CA ASP A 31 -0.84 19.87 9.87
C ASP A 31 -1.26 18.45 10.28
N SER A 32 -2.16 17.84 9.49
CA SER A 32 -2.43 16.40 9.57
C SER A 32 -1.32 15.66 8.82
N ILE A 33 -0.71 14.66 9.44
CA ILE A 33 0.42 13.94 8.84
C ILE A 33 -0.04 12.60 8.30
N ILE A 34 0.40 12.29 7.09
CA ILE A 34 0.17 10.99 6.45
C ILE A 34 1.52 10.30 6.30
N HIS A 35 1.74 9.25 7.08
CA HIS A 35 2.86 8.34 6.91
C HIS A 35 2.53 7.31 5.83
N GLU A 36 3.25 7.36 4.73
CA GLU A 36 3.06 6.49 3.57
C GLU A 36 4.33 5.70 3.30
N SER A 37 4.22 4.39 3.08
CA SER A 37 5.35 3.57 2.64
C SER A 37 5.66 3.81 1.16
N ALA A 38 6.90 3.54 0.75
CA ALA A 38 7.14 3.34 -0.68
C ALA A 38 6.26 2.18 -1.20
N PRO A 39 5.67 2.28 -2.40
CA PRO A 39 4.81 1.22 -2.91
C PRO A 39 5.64 -0.02 -3.23
N LEU A 40 5.22 -1.18 -2.74
CA LEU A 40 5.69 -2.46 -3.26
C LEU A 40 4.90 -2.76 -4.53
N THR A 41 5.56 -2.95 -5.67
CA THR A 41 4.86 -3.14 -6.97
C THR A 41 5.07 -4.53 -7.55
N VAL A 42 3.99 -5.18 -7.99
CA VAL A 42 4.00 -6.42 -8.78
C VAL A 42 3.45 -6.13 -10.16
N LYS A 43 4.25 -6.36 -11.21
CA LYS A 43 3.85 -6.14 -12.61
C LYS A 43 3.45 -7.46 -13.25
N LEU A 44 2.23 -7.54 -13.77
CA LEU A 44 1.79 -8.69 -14.57
C LEU A 44 2.29 -8.57 -16.02
N PRO A 45 2.36 -9.70 -16.76
CA PRO A 45 2.59 -9.66 -18.20
C PRO A 45 1.56 -8.78 -18.93
N PRO A 46 1.93 -8.20 -20.08
CA PRO A 46 0.99 -7.41 -20.86
C PRO A 46 -0.19 -8.26 -21.34
N MET A 47 -1.37 -7.67 -21.31
CA MET A 47 -2.56 -8.18 -21.97
C MET A 47 -2.41 -8.14 -23.49
N VAL A 48 -3.33 -8.81 -24.19
CA VAL A 48 -3.32 -8.89 -25.67
C VAL A 48 -3.47 -7.51 -26.33
N ASP A 49 -4.20 -6.60 -25.71
CA ASP A 49 -4.35 -5.19 -26.12
C ASP A 49 -3.14 -4.31 -25.75
N GLY A 50 -2.17 -4.85 -25.01
CA GLY A 50 -0.99 -4.12 -24.54
C GLY A 50 -1.15 -3.48 -23.16
N GLY A 51 -2.35 -3.57 -22.56
CA GLY A 51 -2.60 -3.12 -21.18
C GLY A 51 -1.72 -3.86 -20.17
N ARG A 52 -1.38 -3.18 -19.07
CA ARG A 52 -0.52 -3.75 -18.01
C ARG A 52 -1.19 -3.58 -16.67
N PHE A 53 -1.51 -4.70 -16.03
CA PHE A 53 -1.87 -4.67 -14.62
C PHE A 53 -0.62 -4.58 -13.77
N GLN A 54 -0.61 -3.60 -12.88
CA GLN A 54 0.32 -3.51 -11.76
C GLN A 54 -0.51 -3.58 -10.49
N PHE A 55 -0.03 -4.29 -9.48
CA PHE A 55 -0.51 -4.15 -8.11
C PHE A 55 0.51 -3.33 -7.34
N ALA A 56 0.10 -2.19 -6.79
CA ALA A 56 0.92 -1.41 -5.86
C ALA A 56 0.37 -1.57 -4.46
N PHE A 57 1.21 -1.91 -3.48
CA PHE A 57 0.83 -2.06 -2.08
C PHE A 57 1.46 -0.91 -1.29
N THR A 58 0.63 -0.05 -0.74
CA THR A 58 1.08 1.11 0.04
C THR A 58 0.49 1.04 1.44
N THR A 59 1.35 1.06 2.47
CA THR A 59 0.89 1.19 3.86
C THR A 59 0.72 2.67 4.21
N VAL A 60 -0.49 3.07 4.61
CA VAL A 60 -0.82 4.45 5.00
C VAL A 60 -1.28 4.48 6.45
N CYS A 61 -0.67 5.34 7.27
CA CYS A 61 -1.15 5.69 8.60
C CYS A 61 -1.30 7.21 8.64
N SER A 62 -2.40 7.73 9.17
CA SER A 62 -2.58 9.17 9.34
C SER A 62 -2.76 9.53 10.80
N GLU A 63 -2.14 10.63 11.21
CA GLU A 63 -2.32 11.21 12.52
C GLU A 63 -3.02 12.57 12.35
N ASP A 64 -4.32 12.63 12.64
CA ASP A 64 -5.10 13.88 12.63
C ASP A 64 -5.32 14.40 14.05
N TYR A 65 -4.52 15.38 14.43
CA TYR A 65 -4.47 15.90 15.77
C TYR A 65 -5.52 16.96 16.09
N ASN A 66 -6.29 17.40 15.08
CA ASN A 66 -7.41 18.32 15.27
C ASN A 66 -8.67 17.63 15.81
N LEU A 67 -8.70 16.30 15.82
CA LEU A 67 -9.84 15.49 16.26
C LEU A 67 -9.49 14.77 17.58
N PRO A 68 -10.11 15.13 18.72
CA PRO A 68 -9.95 14.41 19.97
C PRO A 68 -10.36 12.95 19.77
N ASP A 69 -9.51 12.01 20.20
CA ASP A 69 -9.70 10.55 20.13
C ASP A 69 -9.60 9.87 18.75
N GLU A 70 -9.38 10.62 17.66
CA GLU A 70 -9.21 10.06 16.28
C GLU A 70 -7.76 10.15 15.76
N GLY A 71 -6.83 10.63 16.60
CA GLY A 71 -5.47 11.03 16.19
C GLY A 71 -4.55 9.97 15.63
N ARG A 72 -5.02 8.73 15.40
CA ARG A 72 -4.29 7.66 14.70
C ARG A 72 -5.25 6.77 13.93
N SER A 73 -5.25 6.89 12.61
CA SER A 73 -5.86 5.87 11.75
C SER A 73 -4.88 4.70 11.61
N PRO A 74 -5.33 3.44 11.76
CA PRO A 74 -4.45 2.28 11.61
C PRO A 74 -3.85 2.21 10.20
N SER A 75 -2.66 1.63 10.12
CA SER A 75 -2.00 1.27 8.87
C SER A 75 -2.97 0.51 7.95
N ARG A 76 -3.28 1.09 6.78
CA ARG A 76 -4.09 0.44 5.73
C ARG A 76 -3.26 0.19 4.49
N ILE A 77 -3.52 -0.90 3.78
CA ILE A 77 -2.91 -1.15 2.48
C ILE A 77 -3.89 -0.75 1.37
N GLU A 78 -3.43 0.12 0.46
CA GLU A 78 -4.18 0.51 -0.74
C GLU A 78 -3.61 -0.24 -1.96
N LEU A 79 -4.49 -0.78 -2.82
CA LEU A 79 -4.13 -1.55 -4.02
C LEU A 79 -4.56 -0.85 -5.31
N GLY A 80 -3.62 -0.27 -6.06
CA GLY A 80 -3.92 0.39 -7.34
C GLY A 80 -3.60 -0.46 -8.57
N LEU A 81 -4.31 -0.21 -9.67
CA LEU A 81 -4.01 -0.69 -11.04
C LEU A 81 -3.35 0.41 -11.86
N GLU A 82 -2.42 0.09 -12.77
CA GLU A 82 -1.91 1.04 -13.77
C GLU A 82 -2.67 0.88 -15.09
N ASN A 83 -2.95 1.99 -15.77
CA ASN A 83 -3.53 2.00 -17.11
C ASN A 83 -2.45 1.84 -18.20
N GLU A 84 -2.88 1.80 -19.47
CA GLU A 84 -2.02 1.65 -20.65
C GLU A 84 -0.90 2.71 -20.78
N GLN A 85 -1.03 3.86 -20.10
CA GLN A 85 -0.08 4.97 -20.11
C GLN A 85 0.89 4.93 -18.93
N GLY A 86 0.83 3.89 -18.09
CA GLY A 86 1.59 3.78 -16.84
C GLY A 86 1.13 4.78 -15.77
N GLN A 87 -0.09 5.31 -15.91
CA GLN A 87 -0.71 6.14 -14.90
C GLN A 87 -1.60 5.27 -14.01
N PRO A 88 -1.63 5.48 -12.69
CA PRO A 88 -2.52 4.73 -11.82
C PRO A 88 -3.98 5.01 -12.19
N GLU A 89 -4.70 3.98 -12.66
CA GLU A 89 -6.15 3.98 -12.77
C GLU A 89 -6.66 3.76 -11.34
N ARG A 90 -7.13 4.84 -10.72
CA ARG A 90 -7.41 4.89 -9.28
C ARG A 90 -8.67 4.10 -8.96
N ASP A 91 -8.53 2.79 -8.81
CA ASP A 91 -9.41 1.99 -7.97
C ASP A 91 -8.57 1.36 -6.86
N TYR A 92 -9.17 1.14 -5.68
CA TYR A 92 -8.46 0.59 -4.53
C TYR A 92 -9.29 -0.47 -3.83
N ILE A 93 -8.63 -1.58 -3.47
CA ILE A 93 -9.20 -2.53 -2.50
C ILE A 93 -8.85 -2.00 -1.11
N PRO A 94 -9.82 -1.58 -0.28
CA PRO A 94 -9.53 -1.13 1.06
C PRO A 94 -9.10 -2.32 1.92
N VAL A 95 -7.92 -2.21 2.54
CA VAL A 95 -7.44 -3.17 3.55
C VAL A 95 -7.32 -2.45 4.90
N PRO A 96 -8.44 -2.23 5.62
CA PRO A 96 -8.47 -1.38 6.82
C PRO A 96 -7.99 -2.10 8.08
N THR A 97 -7.87 -3.44 8.06
CA THR A 97 -7.45 -4.23 9.23
C THR A 97 -6.49 -5.36 8.84
N ILE A 98 -5.80 -5.91 9.84
CA ILE A 98 -4.88 -7.04 9.67
C ILE A 98 -5.64 -8.28 9.18
N GLU A 99 -6.86 -8.51 9.64
CA GLU A 99 -7.66 -9.67 9.23
C GLU A 99 -8.05 -9.62 7.75
N VAL A 100 -8.37 -8.42 7.24
CA VAL A 100 -8.63 -8.23 5.80
C VAL A 100 -7.35 -8.48 4.98
N LEU A 101 -6.19 -8.06 5.50
CA LEU A 101 -4.91 -8.33 4.86
C LEU A 101 -4.57 -9.82 4.85
N ASP A 102 -4.77 -10.51 5.98
CA ASP A 102 -4.52 -11.95 6.10
C ASP A 102 -5.41 -12.75 5.14
N GLN A 103 -6.68 -12.36 5.00
CA GLN A 103 -7.58 -12.97 4.02
C GLN A 103 -7.09 -12.74 2.59
N LEU A 104 -6.71 -11.50 2.24
CA LEU A 104 -6.16 -11.18 0.92
C LEU A 104 -4.89 -12.02 0.63
N ILE A 105 -3.99 -12.17 1.61
CA ILE A 105 -2.79 -13.01 1.49
C ILE A 105 -3.19 -14.46 1.21
N GLN A 106 -4.18 -14.99 1.92
CA GLN A 106 -4.67 -16.35 1.72
C GLN A 106 -5.25 -16.52 0.31
N ASP A 107 -6.06 -15.58 -0.16
CA ASP A 107 -6.71 -15.63 -1.48
C ASP A 107 -5.66 -15.57 -2.61
N LEU A 108 -4.66 -14.70 -2.49
CA LEU A 108 -3.56 -14.60 -3.47
C LEU A 108 -2.70 -15.88 -3.51
N ARG A 109 -2.47 -16.53 -2.36
CA ARG A 109 -1.79 -17.83 -2.30
C ARG A 109 -2.59 -18.93 -2.97
N GLN A 110 -3.91 -18.96 -2.76
CA GLN A 110 -4.79 -19.91 -3.43
C GLN A 110 -4.79 -19.68 -4.95
N ALA A 111 -4.91 -18.44 -5.40
CA ALA A 111 -4.84 -18.09 -6.82
C ALA A 111 -3.51 -18.54 -7.46
N THR A 112 -2.39 -18.40 -6.75
CA THR A 112 -1.09 -18.89 -7.22
C THR A 112 -1.10 -20.41 -7.39
N THR A 113 -1.66 -21.14 -6.43
CA THR A 113 -1.80 -22.60 -6.49
C THR A 113 -2.64 -23.04 -7.69
N ASP A 114 -3.74 -22.33 -7.97
CA ASP A 114 -4.62 -22.65 -9.10
C ASP A 114 -3.92 -22.37 -10.44
N LEU A 115 -3.13 -21.28 -10.53
CA LEU A 115 -2.31 -20.97 -11.70
C LEU A 115 -1.21 -22.01 -11.94
N GLU A 116 -0.59 -22.52 -10.88
CA GLU A 116 0.39 -23.62 -10.98
C GLU A 116 -0.25 -24.89 -11.54
N GLN A 117 -1.48 -25.23 -11.15
CA GLN A 117 -2.20 -26.37 -11.74
C GLN A 117 -2.55 -26.14 -13.22
N TRP A 118 -2.77 -24.89 -13.63
CA TRP A 118 -2.97 -24.54 -15.04
C TRP A 118 -1.70 -24.68 -15.86
N ARG A 119 -0.52 -24.44 -15.28
CA ARG A 119 0.77 -24.59 -15.96
C ARG A 119 0.92 -25.97 -16.59
N ASP A 120 0.53 -27.02 -15.88
CA ASP A 120 0.62 -28.40 -16.36
C ASP A 120 -0.38 -28.72 -17.49
N ARG A 121 -1.34 -27.83 -17.74
CA ARG A 121 -2.33 -27.93 -18.82
C ARG A 121 -1.92 -27.17 -20.08
N LEU A 122 -0.92 -26.28 -19.97
CA LEU A 122 -0.46 -25.50 -21.11
C LEU A 122 0.51 -26.32 -21.97
N PRO A 123 0.43 -26.21 -23.31
CA PRO A 123 1.37 -26.90 -24.18
C PRO A 123 2.79 -26.42 -23.89
N ALA A 124 3.73 -27.36 -23.75
CA ALA A 124 5.15 -27.02 -23.69
C ALA A 124 5.55 -26.28 -24.96
N ARG A 125 6.42 -25.27 -24.82
CA ARG A 125 6.91 -24.49 -25.97
C ARG A 125 7.45 -25.44 -27.02
N ALA A 126 6.95 -25.36 -28.26
CA ALA A 126 7.51 -26.12 -29.37
C ALA A 126 9.00 -25.75 -29.49
N ALA A 127 9.86 -26.78 -29.45
CA ALA A 127 11.31 -26.64 -29.55
C ALA A 127 11.73 -26.04 -30.89
#